data_AF-A0A5C6DDQ7-F1
#
_entry.id   AF-A0A5C6DDQ7-F1
#
_cell.length_a   1.000
_cell.length_b   1.000
_cell.length_c   1.000
_cell.angle_alpha   90.00
_cell.angle_beta   90.00
_cell.angle_gamma   90.00
#
_symmetry.space_group_name_H-M   'P 1'
#
loop_
_entity.id
_entity.type
_entity.pdbx_description
1 polymer ?
#
loop_
_entity_poly.entity_id
_entity_poly.type
_entity_poly.pdbx_seq_one_letter_code
_entity_poly.pdbx_strand_id
1 'polypeptide(L)'
;MNQLTAKRKNAACRSWRCCHRPGTTLLDVAIGSMMLSVILIPSLHLMSRSQKNNRRLKLHQTLLFEADQLVEQTKIALSDSNEFDRVWRSPFANETLTKIDLGDGPVVLGSVRIQRNSDVISNGLVDIDATVWFDANSNGRVDSGEPVEQARTQWAAP
;
A
#
# COMPACT_ATOMS: atom_id res chain seq x y z
N MET A 1 -79.71 57.14 -36.70
CA MET A 1 -80.12 55.89 -37.37
C MET A 1 -79.18 54.79 -36.90
N ASN A 2 -79.59 54.00 -35.90
CA ASN A 2 -80.26 52.69 -36.05
C ASN A 2 -79.24 51.62 -36.49
N GLN A 3 -78.96 50.49 -35.82
CA GLN A 3 -79.64 49.76 -34.75
C GLN A 3 -78.66 48.84 -33.99
N LEU A 4 -79.07 48.50 -32.76
CA LEU A 4 -78.70 47.30 -32.01
C LEU A 4 -78.93 46.00 -32.81
N THR A 5 -78.16 44.95 -32.53
CA THR A 5 -78.71 43.61 -32.22
C THR A 5 -77.64 42.67 -31.65
N ALA A 6 -77.93 42.19 -30.45
CA ALA A 6 -77.25 41.07 -29.80
C ALA A 6 -77.84 39.74 -30.29
N LYS A 7 -77.03 38.67 -30.44
CA LYS A 7 -77.49 37.30 -30.19
C LYS A 7 -76.36 36.26 -30.05
N ARG A 8 -76.33 35.67 -28.85
CA ARG A 8 -76.14 34.25 -28.49
C ARG A 8 -74.83 33.50 -28.82
N LYS A 9 -74.10 33.23 -27.74
CA LYS A 9 -73.67 31.92 -27.21
C LYS A 9 -73.52 30.78 -28.23
N ASN A 10 -72.32 30.20 -28.31
CA ASN A 10 -72.16 28.75 -28.23
C ASN A 10 -70.80 28.39 -27.64
N ALA A 11 -70.86 27.64 -26.55
CA ALA A 11 -69.74 26.97 -25.93
C ALA A 11 -69.28 25.82 -26.83
N ALA A 12 -67.98 25.75 -27.13
CA ALA A 12 -67.34 24.53 -27.60
C ALA A 12 -66.17 24.23 -26.67
N CYS A 13 -66.40 23.19 -25.89
CA CYS A 13 -65.51 22.62 -24.90
C CYS A 13 -64.40 21.80 -25.61
N ARG A 14 -63.23 21.79 -24.98
CA ARG A 14 -62.26 20.68 -24.89
C ARG A 14 -61.57 20.19 -26.18
N SER A 15 -60.26 20.44 -26.21
CA SER A 15 -59.28 19.36 -26.32
C SER A 15 -57.89 19.94 -26.01
N TRP A 16 -57.64 20.25 -24.74
CA TRP A 16 -56.28 20.40 -24.26
C TRP A 16 -55.73 18.98 -24.16
N ARG A 17 -54.93 18.60 -25.16
CA ARG A 17 -54.15 17.37 -25.11
C ARG A 17 -53.32 17.45 -23.83
N CYS A 18 -53.64 16.59 -22.87
CA CYS A 18 -52.79 16.32 -21.72
C CYS A 18 -51.44 15.84 -22.26
N CYS A 19 -50.49 16.76 -22.41
CA CYS A 19 -49.09 16.42 -22.42
C CYS A 19 -48.75 15.91 -21.02
N HIS A 20 -49.04 14.64 -20.77
CA HIS A 20 -48.46 13.92 -19.65
C HIS A 20 -46.98 13.70 -20.00
N ARG A 21 -46.18 14.73 -19.77
CA ARG A 21 -44.74 14.51 -19.57
C ARG A 21 -44.67 13.70 -18.28
N PRO A 22 -44.18 12.45 -18.30
CA PRO A 22 -43.86 11.77 -17.06
C PRO A 22 -42.67 12.52 -16.45
N GLY A 23 -42.97 13.59 -15.69
CA GLY A 23 -42.01 14.17 -14.80
C GLY A 23 -41.70 13.09 -13.77
N THR A 24 -40.47 12.58 -13.80
CA THR A 24 -39.91 11.77 -12.71
C THR A 24 -40.31 12.44 -11.41
N THR A 25 -41.12 11.75 -10.61
CA THR A 25 -41.70 12.36 -9.43
C THR A 25 -40.57 12.81 -8.51
N LEU A 26 -40.73 13.94 -7.82
CA LEU A 26 -39.73 14.44 -6.86
C LEU A 26 -39.35 13.36 -5.83
N LEU A 27 -40.30 12.46 -5.54
CA LEU A 27 -40.13 11.28 -4.71
C LEU A 27 -39.15 10.24 -5.32
N ASP A 28 -39.18 10.02 -6.63
CA ASP A 28 -38.27 9.10 -7.33
C ASP A 28 -36.83 9.63 -7.33
N VAL A 29 -36.67 10.95 -7.52
CA VAL A 29 -35.36 11.63 -7.40
C VAL A 29 -34.86 11.59 -5.94
N ALA A 30 -35.75 11.78 -4.96
CA ALA A 30 -35.41 11.69 -3.55
C ALA A 30 -35.00 10.26 -3.14
N ILE A 31 -35.74 9.25 -3.58
CA ILE A 31 -35.40 7.84 -3.30
C ILE A 31 -34.10 7.45 -4.01
N GLY A 32 -33.92 7.85 -5.26
CA GLY A 32 -32.69 7.61 -6.02
C GLY A 32 -31.46 8.24 -5.35
N SER A 33 -31.56 9.50 -4.90
CA SER A 33 -30.46 10.18 -4.18
C SER A 33 -30.19 9.57 -2.80
N MET A 34 -31.24 9.17 -2.06
CA MET A 34 -31.08 8.46 -0.79
C MET A 34 -30.39 7.11 -0.99
N MET A 35 -30.82 6.29 -1.95
CA MET A 35 -30.19 5.00 -2.24
C MET A 35 -28.74 5.15 -2.70
N LEU A 36 -28.46 6.13 -3.56
CA LEU A 36 -27.10 6.45 -3.99
C LEU A 36 -26.20 6.80 -2.79
N SER A 37 -26.70 7.60 -1.83
CA SER A 37 -25.94 7.98 -0.63
C SER A 37 -25.62 6.80 0.28
N VAL A 38 -26.58 5.86 0.44
CA VAL A 38 -26.40 4.65 1.25
C VAL A 38 -25.34 3.72 0.64
N ILE A 39 -25.18 3.72 -0.68
CA ILE A 39 -24.18 2.90 -1.37
C ILE A 39 -22.81 3.60 -1.45
N LEU A 40 -22.78 4.91 -1.71
CA LEU A 40 -21.54 5.66 -1.89
C LEU A 40 -20.73 5.81 -0.60
N ILE A 41 -21.37 6.11 0.53
CA ILE A 41 -20.66 6.40 1.77
C ILE A 41 -19.85 5.18 2.27
N PRO A 42 -20.41 3.95 2.34
CA PRO A 42 -19.63 2.77 2.70
C PRO A 42 -18.54 2.45 1.66
N SER A 43 -18.82 2.66 0.38
CA SER A 43 -17.87 2.35 -0.70
C SER A 43 -16.60 3.20 -0.62
N LEU A 44 -16.74 4.50 -0.31
CA LEU A 44 -15.59 5.38 -0.11
C LEU A 44 -14.74 4.96 1.11
N HIS A 45 -15.39 4.50 2.18
CA HIS A 45 -14.68 4.01 3.36
C HIS A 45 -13.89 2.74 3.09
N LEU A 46 -14.49 1.80 2.34
CA LEU A 46 -13.81 0.58 1.89
C LEU A 46 -12.64 0.92 0.95
N MET A 47 -12.81 1.89 0.06
CA MET A 47 -11.74 2.33 -0.84
C MET A 47 -10.58 2.96 -0.07
N SER A 48 -10.85 3.82 0.92
CA SER A 48 -9.80 4.43 1.76
C SER A 48 -9.02 3.38 2.55
N ARG A 49 -9.73 2.40 3.13
CA ARG A 49 -9.10 1.26 3.82
C ARG A 49 -8.26 0.41 2.87
N SER A 50 -8.78 0.13 1.68
CA SER A 50 -8.08 -0.61 0.63
C SER A 50 -6.80 0.11 0.19
N GLN A 51 -6.85 1.43 -0.04
CA GLN A 51 -5.67 2.21 -0.40
C GLN A 51 -4.60 2.20 0.70
N LYS A 52 -4.99 2.32 1.97
CA LYS A 52 -4.06 2.24 3.11
C LYS A 52 -3.38 0.87 3.17
N ASN A 53 -4.16 -0.20 3.05
CA ASN A 53 -3.63 -1.56 3.05
C ASN A 53 -2.71 -1.81 1.85
N ASN A 54 -3.08 -1.35 0.66
CA ASN A 54 -2.27 -1.50 -0.54
C ASN A 54 -0.94 -0.74 -0.42
N ARG A 55 -0.96 0.50 0.08
CA ARG A 55 0.28 1.25 0.36
C ARG A 55 1.18 0.52 1.35
N ARG A 56 0.60 -0.02 2.43
CA ARG A 56 1.33 -0.80 3.42
C ARG A 56 1.95 -2.05 2.79
N LEU A 57 1.18 -2.80 2.00
CA LEU A 57 1.67 -3.99 1.30
C LEU A 57 2.81 -3.66 0.33
N LYS A 58 2.69 -2.59 -0.44
CA LYS A 58 3.76 -2.13 -1.33
C LYS A 58 5.04 -1.81 -0.55
N LEU A 59 4.91 -1.12 0.58
CA LEU A 59 6.05 -0.81 1.43
C LEU A 59 6.72 -2.10 1.94
N HIS A 60 5.95 -3.06 2.46
CA HIS A 60 6.50 -4.35 2.91
C HIS A 60 7.19 -5.10 1.76
N GLN A 61 6.61 -5.11 0.56
CA GLN A 61 7.24 -5.73 -0.62
C GLN A 61 8.58 -5.06 -0.99
N THR A 62 8.65 -3.73 -0.91
CA THR A 62 9.88 -2.99 -1.14
C THR A 62 10.93 -3.31 -0.07
N LEU A 63 10.56 -3.30 1.22
CA LEU A 63 11.50 -3.62 2.30
C LEU A 63 12.05 -5.06 2.19
N LEU A 64 11.17 -6.00 1.84
CA LEU A 64 11.58 -7.40 1.62
C LEU A 64 12.55 -7.52 0.45
N PHE A 65 12.28 -6.84 -0.66
CA PHE A 65 13.17 -6.82 -1.82
C PHE A 65 14.55 -6.27 -1.47
N GLU A 66 14.61 -5.18 -0.71
CA GLU A 66 15.87 -4.61 -0.24
C GLU A 66 16.60 -5.54 0.74
N ALA A 67 15.87 -6.24 1.61
CA ALA A 67 16.47 -7.23 2.52
C ALA A 67 17.11 -8.38 1.74
N ASP A 68 16.42 -8.90 0.72
CA ASP A 68 16.96 -9.92 -0.18
C ASP A 68 18.19 -9.40 -0.94
N GLN A 69 18.16 -8.15 -1.41
CA GLN A 69 19.29 -7.53 -2.10
C GLN A 69 20.53 -7.44 -1.19
N LEU A 70 20.36 -7.06 0.09
CA LEU A 70 21.45 -7.05 1.07
C LEU A 70 22.02 -8.45 1.32
N VAL A 71 21.16 -9.46 1.38
CA VAL A 71 21.58 -10.86 1.51
C VAL A 71 22.44 -11.25 0.30
N GLU A 72 22.00 -10.96 -0.92
CA GLU A 72 22.75 -11.29 -2.14
C GLU A 72 24.10 -10.54 -2.20
N GLN A 73 24.13 -9.25 -1.85
CA GLN A 73 25.38 -8.50 -1.75
C GLN A 73 26.34 -9.12 -0.73
N THR A 74 25.81 -9.58 0.41
CA THR A 74 26.60 -10.24 1.45
C THR A 74 27.14 -11.58 0.99
N LYS A 75 26.34 -12.39 0.27
CA LYS A 75 26.82 -13.64 -0.33
C LYS A 75 27.96 -13.42 -1.31
N ILE A 76 27.85 -12.37 -2.14
CA ILE A 76 28.93 -12.00 -3.07
C ILE A 76 30.20 -11.62 -2.28
N ALA A 77 30.09 -10.82 -1.21
CA ALA A 77 31.25 -10.49 -0.38
C ALA A 77 31.87 -11.73 0.29
N LEU A 78 31.04 -12.68 0.73
CA LEU A 78 31.45 -13.95 1.34
C LEU A 78 31.91 -15.00 0.32
N SER A 79 31.82 -14.72 -0.98
CA SER A 79 32.40 -15.59 -2.01
C SER A 79 33.93 -15.52 -2.03
N ASP A 80 34.53 -14.46 -1.47
CA ASP A 80 35.97 -14.41 -1.21
C ASP A 80 36.30 -15.26 0.02
N SER A 81 37.17 -16.26 -0.18
CA SER A 81 37.61 -17.18 0.87
C SER A 81 38.26 -16.46 2.05
N ASN A 82 38.98 -15.35 1.83
CA ASN A 82 39.62 -14.61 2.93
C ASN A 82 38.59 -13.88 3.80
N GLU A 83 37.58 -13.28 3.16
CA GLU A 83 36.48 -12.62 3.83
C GLU A 83 35.62 -13.62 4.60
N PHE A 84 35.32 -14.76 3.97
CA PHE A 84 34.62 -15.87 4.62
C PHE A 84 35.37 -16.37 5.87
N ASP A 85 36.67 -16.66 5.75
CA ASP A 85 37.49 -17.15 6.86
C ASP A 85 37.57 -16.15 8.01
N ARG A 86 37.64 -14.85 7.70
CA ARG A 86 37.63 -13.78 8.71
C ARG A 86 36.34 -13.78 9.50
N VAL A 87 35.20 -13.89 8.82
CA VAL A 87 33.87 -13.89 9.46
C VAL A 87 33.62 -15.18 10.23
N TRP A 88 33.97 -16.34 9.67
CA TRP A 88 33.80 -17.64 10.31
C TRP A 88 34.65 -17.77 11.59
N ARG A 89 35.86 -17.22 11.60
CA ARG A 89 36.74 -17.23 12.78
C ARG A 89 36.39 -16.14 13.80
N SER A 90 35.53 -15.19 13.45
CA SER A 90 35.07 -14.16 14.38
C SER A 90 34.19 -14.77 15.47
N PRO A 91 34.50 -14.57 16.76
CA PRO A 91 33.65 -15.02 17.85
C PRO A 91 32.37 -14.18 18.02
N PHE A 92 32.32 -12.99 17.41
CA PHE A 92 31.19 -12.07 17.51
C PHE A 92 30.50 -11.91 16.16
N ALA A 93 29.19 -11.65 16.21
CA ALA A 93 28.43 -11.33 15.03
C ALA A 93 28.89 -9.98 14.46
N ASN A 94 29.16 -9.95 13.16
CA ASN A 94 29.53 -8.73 12.47
C ASN A 94 28.24 -8.06 11.98
N GLU A 95 27.97 -6.86 12.47
CA GLU A 95 26.79 -6.07 12.09
C GLU A 95 27.22 -4.87 11.24
N THR A 96 26.68 -4.78 10.03
CA THR A 96 26.93 -3.66 9.12
C THR A 96 25.63 -2.91 8.88
N LEU A 97 25.64 -1.61 9.15
CA LEU A 97 24.52 -0.71 8.87
C LEU A 97 24.72 -0.06 7.50
N THR A 98 23.72 -0.19 6.65
CA THR A 98 23.66 0.38 5.30
C THR A 98 22.44 1.27 5.18
N LYS A 99 22.66 2.54 4.83
CA LYS A 99 21.57 3.46 4.49
C LYS A 99 21.14 3.19 3.05
N ILE A 100 19.85 2.92 2.85
CA ILE A 100 19.28 2.64 1.54
C ILE A 100 18.45 3.86 1.16
N ASP A 101 18.91 4.57 0.14
CA ASP A 101 18.20 5.73 -0.36
C ASP A 101 17.24 5.30 -1.47
N LEU A 102 15.93 5.39 -1.22
CA LEU A 102 14.88 5.10 -2.21
C LEU A 102 14.66 6.31 -3.15
N GLY A 103 15.55 7.31 -3.10
CA GLY A 103 15.53 8.48 -3.97
C GLY A 103 14.73 9.62 -3.35
N ASP A 104 13.47 9.77 -3.76
CA ASP A 104 12.61 10.90 -3.38
C ASP A 104 11.58 10.48 -2.34
N GLY A 105 12.07 9.86 -1.26
CA GLY A 105 11.24 9.17 -0.30
C GLY A 105 11.85 9.06 1.10
N PRO A 106 11.06 8.60 2.06
CA PRO A 106 11.51 8.33 3.43
C PRO A 106 12.70 7.37 3.47
N VAL A 107 13.59 7.61 4.43
CA VAL A 107 14.86 6.88 4.58
C VAL A 107 14.58 5.45 5.04
N VAL A 108 15.11 4.50 4.30
CA VAL A 108 15.12 3.09 4.68
C VAL A 108 16.53 2.74 5.15
N LEU A 109 16.61 1.95 6.21
CA LEU A 109 17.85 1.46 6.76
C LEU A 109 17.88 -0.05 6.68
N GLY A 110 19.05 -0.58 6.40
CA GLY A 110 19.33 -2.00 6.43
C GLY A 110 20.46 -2.29 7.42
N SER A 111 20.35 -3.38 8.15
CA SER A 111 21.44 -3.97 8.92
C SER A 111 21.63 -5.40 8.46
N VAL A 112 22.88 -5.79 8.20
CA VAL A 112 23.24 -7.19 7.97
C VAL A 112 24.06 -7.67 9.15
N ARG A 113 23.59 -8.73 9.80
CA ARG A 113 24.28 -9.43 10.86
C ARG A 113 24.75 -10.79 10.35
N ILE A 114 26.05 -11.04 10.43
CA ILE A 114 26.65 -12.31 10.02
C ILE A 114 27.22 -13.00 11.24
N GLN A 115 26.88 -14.27 11.45
CA GLN A 115 27.33 -15.03 12.60
C GLN A 115 27.69 -16.46 12.20
N ARG A 116 28.72 -17.02 12.84
CA ARG A 116 29.02 -18.44 12.74
C ARG A 116 27.87 -19.27 13.32
N ASN A 117 27.38 -20.23 12.53
CA ASN A 117 26.46 -21.23 13.04
C ASN A 117 27.20 -22.21 13.96
N SER A 118 26.86 -22.23 15.25
CA SER A 118 27.50 -23.09 16.25
C SER A 118 26.99 -24.53 16.24
N ASP A 119 25.84 -24.78 15.60
CA ASP A 119 25.21 -26.09 15.57
C ASP A 119 25.91 -27.02 14.57
N VAL A 120 26.57 -26.45 13.57
CA VAL A 120 27.36 -27.18 12.56
C VAL A 120 28.86 -27.00 12.84
N ILE A 121 29.45 -28.02 13.46
CA ILE A 121 30.84 -27.97 13.93
C ILE A 121 31.84 -28.15 12.77
N SER A 122 31.49 -28.88 11.71
CA SER A 122 32.48 -29.40 10.76
C SER A 122 32.56 -28.73 9.40
N ASN A 123 31.61 -27.87 9.01
CA ASN A 123 31.63 -27.23 7.70
C ASN A 123 31.37 -25.74 7.92
N GLY A 124 32.29 -24.88 7.44
CA GLY A 124 32.17 -23.43 7.56
C GLY A 124 30.80 -22.96 7.04
N LEU A 125 29.88 -22.67 7.97
CA LEU A 125 28.50 -22.30 7.67
C LEU A 125 28.15 -21.04 8.46
N VAL A 126 27.98 -19.93 7.76
CA VAL A 126 27.60 -18.66 8.40
C VAL A 126 26.11 -18.43 8.21
N ASP A 127 25.45 -17.99 9.27
CA ASP A 127 24.11 -17.45 9.23
C ASP A 127 24.20 -15.97 8.83
N ILE A 128 23.36 -15.56 7.88
CA ILE A 128 23.24 -14.18 7.41
C ILE A 128 21.82 -13.71 7.71
N ASP A 129 21.72 -12.70 8.55
CA ASP A 129 20.48 -12.07 8.99
C ASP A 129 20.45 -10.63 8.47
N ALA A 130 19.65 -10.37 7.43
CA ALA A 130 19.39 -9.02 6.95
C ALA A 130 18.07 -8.50 7.53
N THR A 131 18.11 -7.32 8.12
CA THR A 131 16.94 -6.61 8.65
C THR A 131 16.85 -5.26 7.96
N VAL A 132 15.69 -4.94 7.40
CA VAL A 132 15.44 -3.66 6.74
C VAL A 132 14.20 -3.03 7.36
N TRP A 133 14.29 -1.76 7.73
CA TRP A 133 13.20 -1.03 8.35
C TRP A 133 13.08 0.38 7.80
N PHE A 134 11.87 0.89 7.93
CA PHE A 134 11.55 2.26 7.60
C PHE A 134 11.83 3.16 8.79
N ASP A 135 12.82 4.05 8.67
CA ASP A 135 13.20 4.96 9.75
C ASP A 135 12.37 6.25 9.66
N ALA A 136 11.22 6.25 10.33
CA ALA A 136 10.26 7.36 10.25
C ALA A 136 10.75 8.59 11.02
N ASN A 137 11.57 8.39 12.06
CA ASN A 137 12.06 9.46 12.94
C ASN A 137 13.55 9.78 12.75
N SER A 138 14.21 9.12 11.79
CA SER A 138 15.61 9.30 11.43
C SER A 138 16.59 9.02 12.59
N ASN A 139 16.25 8.10 13.50
CA ASN A 139 17.07 7.80 14.68
C ASN A 139 18.07 6.66 14.46
N GLY A 140 18.05 5.99 13.31
CA GLY A 140 18.97 4.90 13.00
C GLY A 140 18.64 3.56 13.68
N ARG A 141 17.46 3.41 14.29
CA ARG A 141 17.09 2.25 15.11
C ARG A 141 15.75 1.68 14.68
N VAL A 142 15.55 0.41 14.98
CA VAL A 142 14.26 -0.26 14.77
C VAL A 142 13.35 0.10 15.94
N ASP A 143 12.28 0.84 15.67
CA ASP A 143 11.30 1.22 16.68
C ASP A 143 9.99 0.41 16.61
N SER A 144 9.32 0.28 17.75
CA SER A 144 8.02 -0.40 17.81
C SER A 144 6.96 0.41 17.06
N GLY A 145 6.49 -0.10 15.93
CA GLY A 145 5.47 0.54 15.09
C GLY A 145 5.96 0.92 13.70
N GLU A 146 7.26 0.83 13.45
CA GLU A 146 7.83 0.97 12.13
C GLU A 146 7.72 -0.34 11.35
N PRO A 147 7.41 -0.29 10.05
CA PRO A 147 7.51 -1.45 9.18
C PRO A 147 8.95 -1.98 9.17
N VAL A 148 9.09 -3.25 9.50
CA VAL A 148 10.34 -4.00 9.49
C VAL A 148 10.13 -5.30 8.74
N GLU A 149 11.11 -5.65 7.91
CA GLU A 149 11.18 -6.94 7.24
C GLU A 149 12.56 -7.55 7.48
N GLN A 150 12.60 -8.89 7.50
CA GLN A 150 13.80 -9.64 7.79
C GLN A 150 13.94 -10.80 6.80
N ALA A 151 15.15 -10.97 6.29
CA ALA A 151 15.54 -12.10 5.47
C ALA A 151 16.69 -12.83 6.18
N ARG A 152 16.51 -14.14 6.39
CA ARG A 152 17.54 -15.01 6.97
C ARG A 152 17.93 -16.06 5.95
N THR A 153 19.23 -16.27 5.82
CA THR A 153 19.78 -17.35 4.99
C THR A 153 21.06 -17.91 5.59
N GLN A 154 21.57 -18.97 5.00
CA GLN A 154 22.83 -19.60 5.39
C GLN A 154 23.74 -19.68 4.19
N TRP A 155 25.04 -19.52 4.42
CA TRP A 155 26.06 -19.61 3.38
C TRP A 155 27.20 -20.51 3.82
N ALA A 156 27.51 -21.49 2.97
CA ALA A 156 28.63 -22.40 3.19
C ALA A 156 29.91 -21.82 2.58
N ALA A 157 31.05 -22.28 3.09
CA ALA A 157 32.36 -21.92 2.55
C ALA A 157 32.43 -22.20 1.02
N PRO A 158 33.03 -21.28 0.23
CA PRO A 158 33.24 -21.47 -1.20
C PRO A 158 34.25 -22.59 -1.52
#